data_AF-A0A2G3A135-F1
#
_entry.id   AF-A0A2G3A135-F1
#
_cell.length_a   1.000
_cell.length_b   1.000
_cell.length_c   1.000
_cell.angle_alpha   90.00
_cell.angle_beta   90.00
_cell.angle_gamma   90.00
#
_symmetry.space_group_name_H-M   'P 1'
#
loop_
_entity.id
_entity.type
_entity.pdbx_description
1 polymer ?
#
loop_
_entity_poly.entity_id
_entity_poly.type
_entity_poly.pdbx_seq_one_letter_code
_entity_poly.pdbx_strand_id
1 'polypeptide(L)'
;MRQKSRDSFTPIGESYASLFQRLEQEDMITSLLRRTLNLRLRNFDPNARCAYHSDAQGHRIEDCRDLKREIEKMIQDRSIMV
;
A
#
# COMPACT_ATOMS: atom_id res chain seq x y z
N MET A 1 12.10 0.38 -25.10
CA MET A 1 11.73 -0.52 -24.00
C MET A 1 10.46 0.01 -23.36
N ARG A 2 9.33 -0.69 -23.51
CA ARG A 2 8.01 -0.19 -23.11
C ARG A 2 7.95 -0.01 -21.59
N GLN A 3 7.89 1.24 -21.16
CA GLN A 3 7.66 1.61 -19.77
C GLN A 3 6.29 1.04 -19.39
N LYS A 4 6.29 0.03 -18.51
CA LYS A 4 5.08 -0.51 -17.86
C LYS A 4 4.23 0.68 -17.46
N SER A 5 2.97 0.70 -17.89
CA SER A 5 1.94 1.62 -17.41
C SER A 5 1.99 1.62 -15.89
N ARG A 6 2.71 2.61 -15.33
CA ARG A 6 2.72 2.89 -13.90
C ARG A 6 1.34 3.48 -13.67
N ASP A 7 0.48 2.76 -12.95
CA ASP A 7 -0.65 3.37 -12.28
C ASP A 7 -0.12 4.69 -11.69
N SER A 8 -0.57 5.83 -12.23
CA SER A 8 -0.01 7.14 -11.93
C SER A 8 -0.58 7.61 -10.60
N PHE A 9 -0.04 7.08 -9.52
CA PHE A 9 -0.37 7.51 -8.17
C PHE A 9 0.16 8.92 -7.94
N THR A 10 -0.59 9.71 -7.19
CA THR A 10 -0.19 11.04 -6.75
C THR A 10 1.17 10.94 -6.05
N PRO A 11 2.18 11.75 -6.43
CA PRO A 11 3.47 11.77 -5.76
C PRO A 11 3.29 12.20 -4.30
N ILE A 12 3.71 11.34 -3.37
CA ILE A 12 3.64 11.59 -1.93
C ILE A 12 5.03 12.02 -1.46
N GLY A 13 5.11 13.06 -0.63
CA GLY A 13 6.37 13.60 -0.10
C GLY A 13 7.03 12.72 0.97
N GLU A 14 6.27 11.79 1.57
CA GLU A 14 6.72 10.82 2.57
C GLU A 14 6.61 9.38 2.08
N SER A 15 7.16 8.42 2.84
CA SER A 15 7.06 7.00 2.52
C SER A 15 5.64 6.47 2.73
N TYR A 16 5.24 5.44 1.97
CA TYR A 16 3.92 4.82 2.15
C TYR A 16 3.79 4.17 3.53
N ALA A 17 4.89 3.69 4.10
CA ALA A 17 4.93 3.19 5.47
C ALA A 17 4.55 4.26 6.50
N SER A 18 5.17 5.44 6.42
CA SER A 18 4.93 6.57 7.33
C SER A 18 3.49 7.08 7.21
N LEU A 19 3.02 7.25 5.98
CA LEU A 19 1.65 7.68 5.73
C LEU A 19 0.65 6.65 6.27
N PHE A 20 0.83 5.36 5.96
CA PHE A 20 -0.05 4.31 6.48
C PHE A 20 -0.11 4.32 8.01
N GLN A 21 1.04 4.41 8.68
CA GLN A 21 1.09 4.43 10.14
C GLN A 21 0.33 5.63 10.72
N ARG A 22 0.46 6.82 10.12
CA ARG A 22 -0.30 8.01 10.53
C ARG A 22 -1.80 7.83 10.30
N LEU A 23 -2.20 7.31 9.15
CA LEU A 23 -3.61 7.07 8.84
C LEU A 23 -4.25 6.01 9.74
N GLU A 24 -3.48 4.99 10.15
CA GLU A 24 -3.93 3.95 11.08
C GLU A 24 -4.11 4.51 12.49
N GLN A 25 -3.23 5.41 12.93
CA GLN A 25 -3.35 6.10 14.23
C GLN A 25 -4.57 7.02 14.31
N GLU A 26 -4.99 7.60 13.18
CA GLU A 26 -6.17 8.46 13.07
C GLU A 26 -7.46 7.66 12.80
N ASP A 27 -7.40 6.31 12.85
CA ASP A 27 -8.50 5.39 12.52
C ASP A 27 -9.12 5.64 11.12
N MET A 28 -8.37 6.28 10.22
CA MET A 28 -8.82 6.60 8.86
C MET A 28 -8.59 5.47 7.87
N ILE A 29 -7.64 4.58 8.15
CA ILE A 29 -7.38 3.37 7.38
C ILE A 29 -7.19 2.20 8.35
N THR A 30 -7.68 1.03 7.97
CA THR A 30 -7.45 -0.20 8.74
C THR A 30 -6.56 -1.13 7.94
N SER A 31 -5.63 -1.81 8.62
CA SER A 31 -4.89 -2.90 7.99
C SER A 31 -5.87 -3.94 7.43
N LEU A 32 -5.70 -4.27 6.15
CA LEU A 32 -6.51 -5.25 5.47
C LEU A 32 -6.09 -6.64 5.97
N LEU A 33 -6.93 -7.27 6.79
CA LEU A 33 -6.76 -8.68 7.17
C LEU A 33 -6.99 -9.56 5.94
N ARG A 34 -5.96 -9.69 5.10
CA ARG A 34 -6.02 -10.56 3.94
C ARG A 34 -5.66 -11.97 4.38
N ARG A 35 -6.69 -12.77 4.67
CA ARG A 35 -6.57 -14.21 5.01
C ARG A 35 -5.98 -15.06 3.87
N THR A 36 -5.74 -14.49 2.70
CA THR A 36 -5.22 -15.18 1.54
C THR A 36 -3.92 -14.54 1.09
N LEU A 37 -2.82 -15.16 1.53
CA LEU A 37 -1.53 -15.07 0.86
C LEU A 37 -1.76 -15.37 -0.61
N ASN A 38 -1.77 -14.33 -1.45
CA ASN A 38 -1.71 -14.52 -2.89
C ASN A 38 -0.28 -15.00 -3.22
N LEU A 39 -0.03 -16.29 -2.97
CA LEU A 39 1.19 -17.04 -3.30
C LEU A 39 1.48 -17.05 -4.82
N ARG A 40 0.60 -16.44 -5.62
CA ARG A 40 0.72 -16.28 -7.09
C ARG A 40 1.22 -14.90 -7.53
N LEU A 41 1.66 -14.04 -6.61
CA LEU A 41 2.29 -12.78 -6.99
C LEU A 41 3.69 -13.05 -7.55
N ARG A 42 3.93 -12.58 -8.78
CA ARG A 42 5.20 -12.70 -9.52
C ARG A 42 6.41 -12.10 -8.80
N ASN A 43 6.17 -11.34 -7.73
CA ASN A 43 7.14 -10.61 -6.93
C ASN A 43 7.09 -11.03 -5.45
N PHE A 44 6.66 -12.26 -5.16
CA PHE A 44 6.64 -12.79 -3.79
C PHE A 44 8.07 -12.90 -3.24
N ASP A 45 8.36 -12.12 -2.22
CA ASP A 45 9.57 -12.18 -1.40
C ASP A 45 9.18 -12.64 0.02
N PRO A 46 9.61 -13.85 0.45
CA PRO A 46 9.32 -14.36 1.78
C PRO A 46 9.95 -13.54 2.92
N ASN A 47 10.97 -12.73 2.64
CA ASN A 47 11.61 -11.85 3.62
C ASN A 47 10.91 -10.49 3.72
N ALA A 48 10.13 -10.11 2.71
CA ALA A 48 9.40 -8.85 2.71
C ALA A 48 8.07 -9.00 3.46
N ARG A 49 7.74 -8.02 4.29
CA ARG A 49 6.47 -7.93 5.02
C ARG A 49 5.74 -6.64 4.67
N CYS A 50 4.41 -6.70 4.63
CA CYS A 50 3.55 -5.57 4.35
C CYS A 50 2.67 -5.26 5.57
N ALA A 51 2.92 -4.13 6.24
CA ALA A 51 2.12 -3.71 7.41
C ALA A 51 0.63 -3.49 7.05
N TYR A 52 0.33 -2.99 5.85
CA TYR A 52 -1.05 -2.86 5.36
C TYR A 52 -1.81 -4.19 5.29
N HIS A 53 -1.08 -5.32 5.20
CA HIS A 53 -1.65 -6.67 5.22
C HIS A 53 -1.32 -7.42 6.51
N SER A 54 -1.28 -6.72 7.65
CA SER A 54 -0.99 -7.32 8.97
C SER A 54 0.34 -8.09 8.99
N ASP A 55 1.39 -7.50 8.41
CA ASP A 55 2.73 -8.07 8.28
C ASP A 55 2.81 -9.39 7.50
N ALA A 56 1.85 -9.61 6.60
CA ALA A 56 1.88 -10.74 5.68
C ALA A 56 3.16 -10.72 4.81
N GLN A 57 3.70 -11.92 4.57
CA GLN A 57 4.87 -12.11 3.72
C GLN A 57 4.52 -11.93 2.25
N GLY A 58 5.47 -11.39 1.49
CA GLY A 58 5.44 -11.41 0.03
C GLY A 58 5.85 -10.12 -0.64
N HIS A 59 5.54 -8.95 -0.09
CA HIS A 59 6.00 -7.68 -0.65
C HIS A 59 6.15 -6.62 0.45
N ARG A 60 6.95 -5.58 0.19
CA ARG A 60 7.11 -4.44 1.09
C ARG A 60 5.91 -3.51 0.96
N ILE A 61 5.59 -2.77 2.02
CA ILE A 61 4.50 -1.78 2.00
C ILE A 61 4.64 -0.73 0.88
N GLU A 62 5.88 -0.33 0.56
CA GLU A 62 6.20 0.60 -0.53
C GLU A 62 5.77 0.09 -1.92
N ASP A 63 5.66 -1.24 -2.09
CA ASP A 63 5.24 -1.88 -3.34
C ASP A 63 3.77 -2.35 -3.30
N CYS A 64 3.09 -2.11 -2.18
CA CYS A 64 1.71 -2.55 -1.97
C CYS A 64 0.75 -1.76 -2.85
N ARG A 65 0.29 -2.38 -3.94
CA ARG A 65 -0.67 -1.76 -4.86
C ARG A 65 -2.03 -1.52 -4.23
N ASP A 66 -2.44 -2.40 -3.31
CA ASP A 66 -3.72 -2.28 -2.62
C ASP A 66 -3.71 -1.01 -1.74
N LEU A 67 -2.63 -0.79 -0.98
CA LEU A 67 -2.45 0.45 -0.19
C LEU A 67 -2.43 1.71 -1.06
N LYS A 68 -1.66 1.69 -2.16
CA LYS A 68 -1.57 2.84 -3.06
C LYS A 68 -2.92 3.24 -3.65
N ARG A 69 -3.76 2.25 -4.00
CA ARG A 69 -5.11 2.50 -4.51
C ARG A 69 -6.03 3.09 -3.44
N GLU A 70 -5.94 2.60 -2.20
CA GLU A 70 -6.74 3.15 -1.10
C GLU A 70 -6.34 4.59 -0.79
N ILE A 71 -5.05 4.89 -0.70
CA ILE A 71 -4.55 6.26 -0.50
C ILE A 71 -4.98 7.18 -1.63
N GLU A 72 -4.85 6.75 -2.89
CA GLU A 72 -5.29 7.56 -4.04
C GLU A 72 -6.79 7.88 -3.96
N LYS A 73 -7.59 6.90 -3.55
CA LYS A 73 -9.03 7.10 -3.33
C LYS A 73 -9.29 8.11 -2.21
N MET A 74 -8.58 7.99 -1.08
CA MET A 74 -8.71 8.95 0.03
C MET A 74 -8.29 10.37 -0.38
N ILE A 75 -7.26 10.52 -1.23
CA ILE A 75 -6.85 11.82 -1.81
C ILE A 75 -7.96 12.36 -2.71
N GLN A 76 -8.50 11.52 -3.60
CA GLN A 76 -9.55 11.91 -4.53
C GLN A 76 -10.85 12.30 -3.81
N ASP A 77 -11.17 11.61 -2.72
CA ASP A 77 -12.29 11.92 -1.83
C ASP A 77 -12.00 13.10 -0.89
N ARG A 78 -10.80 13.72 -1.00
CA ARG A 78 -10.31 14.83 -0.15
C ARG A 78 -10.34 14.51 1.35
N SER A 79 -10.32 13.22 1.69
CA SER A 79 -10.28 12.75 3.07
C SER A 79 -8.88 12.90 3.66
N ILE A 80 -7.84 12.88 2.82
CA ILE A 80 -6.45 13.13 3.22
C ILE A 80 -5.80 14.12 2.25
N MET A 81 -4.88 14.92 2.76
CA MET A 81 -4.00 15.78 1.97
C MET A 81 -2.58 15.22 2.06
N VAL A 82 -1.91 15.09 0.91
CA VAL A 82 -0.55 14.54 0.76
C VAL A 82 0.39 15.56 0.15
#